data_AF-A0A496RH08-F1
#
_entry.id   AF-A0A496RH08-F1
#
_cell.length_a   1.000
_cell.length_b   1.000
_cell.length_c   1.000
_cell.angle_alpha   90.00
_cell.angle_beta   90.00
_cell.angle_gamma   90.00
#
_symmetry.space_group_name_H-M   'P 1'
#
loop_
_entity.id
_entity.type
_entity.pdbx_description
1 polymer ?
#
loop_
_entity_poly.entity_id
_entity_poly.type
_entity_poly.pdbx_seq_one_letter_code
_entity_poly.pdbx_strand_id
1 'polypeptide(L)'
;MIKDAIAQNKLVGALCYAVSALVFCRREDGKAVIYGKEVSVHPAAWDFYFPDADMTYELYGATPDNKGTDVHTPGFLWPIEHLVRDAVGPEGKCIARTNASRNDPQVSYDWPFVTACSVESSIAYGKKIAEVLAQETVSA
;
A
#
# COMPACT_ATOMS: atom_id res chain seq x y z
N MET A 1 -5.05 -7.17 14.18
CA MET A 1 -5.10 -7.36 12.70
C MET A 1 -5.80 -6.14 12.07
N ILE A 2 -5.67 -5.85 10.75
CA ILE A 2 -6.16 -4.59 10.13
C ILE A 2 -7.64 -4.29 10.46
N LYS A 3 -8.53 -5.29 10.38
CA LYS A 3 -9.95 -5.14 10.71
C LYS A 3 -10.18 -4.73 12.17
N ASP A 4 -9.40 -5.28 13.10
CA ASP A 4 -9.51 -4.94 14.53
C ASP A 4 -9.09 -3.49 14.79
N ALA A 5 -8.05 -3.01 14.09
CA ALA A 5 -7.62 -1.62 14.19
C ALA A 5 -8.73 -0.67 13.72
N ILE A 6 -9.33 -0.95 12.56
CA ILE A 6 -10.47 -0.18 12.03
C ILE A 6 -11.66 -0.22 13.01
N ALA A 7 -12.01 -1.40 13.53
CA ALA A 7 -13.12 -1.57 14.47
C ALA A 7 -12.89 -0.85 15.81
N GLN A 8 -11.63 -0.70 16.23
CA GLN A 8 -11.23 0.04 17.44
C GLN A 8 -10.96 1.53 17.16
N ASN A 9 -11.34 2.05 15.99
CA ASN A 9 -11.09 3.42 15.56
C ASN A 9 -9.60 3.81 15.68
N LYS A 10 -8.71 2.93 15.24
CA LYS A 10 -7.25 3.16 15.22
C LYS A 10 -6.78 3.44 13.80
N LEU A 11 -5.77 4.30 13.72
CA LEU A 11 -5.07 4.61 12.47
C LEU A 11 -4.42 3.34 11.89
N VAL A 12 -4.52 3.18 10.58
CA VAL A 12 -3.89 2.13 9.79
C VAL A 12 -2.97 2.78 8.76
N GLY A 13 -1.67 2.51 8.89
CA GLY A 13 -0.65 2.96 7.94
C GLY A 13 -0.27 1.86 6.95
N ALA A 14 -0.17 2.20 5.66
CA ALA A 14 0.42 1.32 4.65
C ALA A 14 1.25 2.12 3.63
N LEU A 15 2.40 1.60 3.22
CA LEU A 15 3.31 2.29 2.31
C LEU A 15 3.77 1.33 1.20
N CYS A 16 3.89 1.84 -0.02
CA CYS A 16 4.36 1.07 -1.19
C CYS A 16 3.51 -0.19 -1.37
N TYR A 17 4.14 -1.34 -1.62
CA TYR A 17 3.47 -2.61 -1.83
C TYR A 17 2.68 -3.13 -0.61
N ALA A 18 2.94 -2.62 0.61
CA ALA A 18 2.13 -2.98 1.77
C ALA A 18 0.68 -2.47 1.66
N VAL A 19 0.39 -1.53 0.76
CA VAL A 19 -0.98 -1.11 0.42
C VAL A 19 -1.80 -2.30 -0.13
N SER A 20 -1.16 -3.32 -0.70
CA SER A 20 -1.83 -4.58 -1.11
C SER A 20 -2.60 -5.23 0.04
N ALA A 21 -2.11 -5.13 1.28
CA ALA A 21 -2.81 -5.67 2.44
C ALA A 21 -4.18 -5.01 2.64
N LEU A 22 -4.35 -3.74 2.29
CA LEU A 22 -5.62 -3.02 2.37
C LEU A 22 -6.59 -3.42 1.25
N VAL A 23 -6.07 -3.77 0.07
CA VAL A 23 -6.87 -4.30 -1.04
C VAL A 23 -7.45 -5.67 -0.66
N PHE A 24 -6.60 -6.56 -0.14
CA PHE A 24 -7.00 -7.93 0.20
C PHE A 24 -7.77 -8.04 1.50
N CYS A 25 -7.68 -7.06 2.39
CA CYS A 25 -8.51 -7.00 3.59
C CYS A 25 -9.95 -6.63 3.19
N ARG A 26 -10.89 -7.58 3.33
CA ARG A 26 -12.29 -7.42 2.91
C ARG A 26 -13.23 -7.10 4.07
N ARG A 27 -14.18 -6.20 3.77
CA ARG A 27 -15.39 -5.92 4.55
C ARG A 27 -16.38 -7.07 4.42
N GLU A 28 -17.45 -7.04 5.21
CA GLU A 28 -18.51 -8.06 5.18
C GLU A 28 -19.28 -8.09 3.84
N ASP A 29 -19.39 -6.93 3.17
CA ASP A 29 -19.99 -6.79 1.84
C ASP A 29 -19.05 -7.22 0.69
N GLY A 30 -17.91 -7.83 1.00
CA GLY A 30 -16.92 -8.31 0.03
C GLY A 30 -16.02 -7.22 -0.57
N LYS A 31 -16.27 -5.93 -0.29
CA LYS A 31 -15.43 -4.84 -0.80
C LYS A 31 -14.13 -4.73 0.00
N ALA A 32 -13.10 -4.12 -0.59
CA ALA A 32 -11.87 -3.80 0.14
C ALA A 32 -12.18 -2.81 1.29
N VAL A 33 -11.37 -2.82 2.36
CA VAL A 33 -11.52 -1.84 3.45
C VAL A 33 -11.27 -0.39 3.00
N ILE A 34 -10.61 -0.21 1.87
CA ILE A 34 -10.35 1.09 1.22
C ILE A 34 -11.40 1.49 0.17
N TYR A 35 -12.53 0.78 0.07
CA TYR A 35 -13.61 1.17 -0.84
C TYR A 35 -14.16 2.56 -0.47
N GLY A 36 -14.23 3.45 -1.46
CA GLY A 36 -14.61 4.86 -1.32
C GLY A 36 -13.54 5.75 -0.70
N LYS A 37 -12.28 5.29 -0.60
CA LYS A 37 -11.18 6.02 0.04
C LYS A 37 -10.21 6.65 -0.95
N GLU A 38 -9.53 7.70 -0.50
CA GLU A 38 -8.36 8.25 -1.17
C GLU A 38 -7.08 7.54 -0.72
N VAL A 39 -6.38 6.90 -1.67
CA VAL A 39 -5.23 6.05 -1.42
C VAL A 39 -4.06 6.43 -2.31
N SER A 40 -2.91 6.68 -1.69
CA SER A 40 -1.62 6.84 -2.36
C SER A 40 -0.91 5.50 -2.49
N VAL A 41 -0.40 5.20 -3.69
CA VAL A 41 0.20 3.91 -4.00
C VAL A 41 1.39 4.03 -4.94
N HIS A 42 2.23 3.00 -4.97
CA HIS A 42 3.30 2.81 -5.94
C HIS A 42 2.72 2.75 -7.37
N PRO A 43 3.25 3.54 -8.33
CA PRO A 43 2.73 3.56 -9.70
C PRO A 43 3.19 2.34 -10.50
N ALA A 44 2.30 1.82 -11.34
CA ALA A 44 2.54 0.65 -12.19
C ALA A 44 3.70 0.88 -13.18
N ALA A 45 3.94 2.13 -13.57
CA ALA A 45 5.03 2.49 -14.48
C ALA A 45 6.42 2.19 -13.90
N TRP A 46 6.55 2.06 -12.57
CA TRP A 46 7.82 1.72 -11.91
C TRP A 46 8.00 0.21 -11.75
N ASP A 47 6.98 -0.59 -12.00
CA ASP A 47 6.98 -2.01 -11.62
C ASP A 47 7.75 -2.93 -12.58
N PHE A 48 7.84 -2.59 -13.87
CA PHE A 48 8.27 -3.52 -14.93
C PHE A 48 9.31 -2.96 -15.91
N TYR A 49 9.83 -1.75 -15.67
CA TYR A 49 10.61 -1.02 -16.68
C TYR A 49 11.96 -0.48 -16.19
N PHE A 50 12.63 -1.18 -15.27
CA PHE A 50 14.00 -0.86 -14.91
C PHE A 50 14.98 -1.88 -15.53
N PRO A 51 16.13 -1.42 -16.08
CA PRO A 51 17.19 -2.32 -16.54
C PRO A 51 17.60 -3.29 -15.43
N ASP A 52 17.90 -4.53 -15.80
CA ASP A 52 18.36 -5.59 -14.88
C ASP A 52 17.32 -6.03 -13.83
N ALA A 53 16.02 -5.77 -14.06
CA ALA A 53 14.95 -6.30 -13.22
C ALA A 53 14.90 -7.84 -13.27
N ASP A 54 15.40 -8.48 -12.22
CA ASP A 54 15.32 -9.92 -11.97
C ASP A 54 14.85 -10.16 -10.54
N MET A 55 13.52 -10.13 -10.35
CA MET A 55 12.93 -10.34 -9.04
C MET A 55 12.72 -11.84 -8.78
N THR A 56 13.37 -12.34 -7.73
CA THR A 56 13.17 -13.71 -7.23
C THR A 56 12.18 -13.74 -6.08
N TYR A 57 11.37 -14.80 -6.02
CA TYR A 57 10.38 -15.02 -4.96
C TYR A 57 10.63 -16.35 -4.28
N GLU A 58 11.45 -16.31 -3.23
CA GLU A 58 11.73 -17.48 -2.42
C GLU A 58 10.46 -18.03 -1.77
N LEU A 59 10.31 -19.36 -1.77
CA LEU A 59 9.23 -20.02 -1.05
C LEU A 59 9.42 -19.84 0.47
N TYR A 60 8.45 -19.17 1.11
CA TYR A 60 8.40 -19.16 2.57
C TYR A 60 8.16 -20.58 3.11
N GLY A 61 9.06 -21.05 3.98
CA GLY A 61 9.00 -22.40 4.54
C GLY A 61 9.58 -23.49 3.63
N ALA A 62 10.47 -23.12 2.69
CA ALA A 62 11.19 -24.08 1.86
C ALA A 62 11.92 -25.15 2.69
N THR A 63 11.85 -26.39 2.24
CA THR A 63 12.61 -27.52 2.80
C THR A 63 13.58 -28.08 1.77
N PRO A 64 14.58 -28.88 2.17
CA PRO A 64 15.52 -29.47 1.21
C PRO A 64 14.85 -30.29 0.09
N ASP A 65 13.72 -30.94 0.40
CA ASP A 65 12.89 -31.76 -0.51
C ASP A 65 11.74 -30.98 -1.18
N ASN A 66 11.44 -29.76 -0.74
CA ASN A 66 10.46 -28.87 -1.38
C ASN A 66 10.96 -27.42 -1.36
N LYS A 67 11.72 -27.07 -2.40
CA LYS A 67 12.22 -25.70 -2.62
C LYS A 67 11.18 -24.79 -3.27
N GLY A 68 10.00 -25.30 -3.62
CA GLY A 68 9.00 -24.57 -4.38
C GLY A 68 9.35 -24.45 -5.87
N THR A 69 8.97 -23.31 -6.45
CA THR A 69 9.22 -22.98 -7.86
C THR A 69 10.25 -21.87 -7.93
N ASP A 70 11.08 -21.90 -8.97
CA ASP A 70 12.01 -20.83 -9.31
C ASP A 70 11.24 -19.68 -9.98
N VAL A 71 10.55 -18.87 -9.18
CA VAL A 71 9.74 -17.76 -9.69
C VAL A 71 10.63 -16.56 -9.89
N HIS A 72 10.83 -16.22 -11.16
CA HIS A 72 11.50 -15.02 -11.62
C HIS A 72 10.52 -14.14 -12.39
N THR A 73 10.49 -12.84 -12.09
CA THR A 73 9.71 -11.87 -12.86
C THR A 73 10.55 -10.65 -13.25
N PRO A 74 10.27 -10.05 -14.42
CA PRO A 74 11.01 -8.88 -14.93
C PRO A 74 10.64 -7.57 -14.20
N GLY A 75 10.29 -7.66 -12.91
CA GLY A 75 9.61 -6.61 -12.16
C GLY A 75 8.76 -7.16 -11.04
N PHE A 76 7.90 -6.35 -10.43
CA PHE A 76 7.02 -6.79 -9.35
C PHE A 76 5.91 -7.74 -9.84
N LEU A 77 5.47 -8.68 -9.00
CA LEU A 77 4.52 -9.73 -9.40
C LEU A 77 3.12 -9.21 -9.80
N TRP A 78 2.68 -8.09 -9.24
CA TRP A 78 1.40 -7.46 -9.61
C TRP A 78 1.48 -5.93 -9.53
N PRO A 79 0.93 -5.20 -10.51
CA PRO A 79 0.85 -3.75 -10.43
C PRO A 79 -0.19 -3.33 -9.39
N ILE A 80 0.27 -2.91 -8.23
CA ILE A 80 -0.61 -2.55 -7.10
C ILE A 80 -1.49 -1.33 -7.42
N GLU A 81 -1.05 -0.43 -8.31
CA GLU A 81 -1.87 0.68 -8.80
C GLU A 81 -3.20 0.20 -9.40
N HIS A 82 -3.16 -0.81 -10.27
CA HIS A 82 -4.36 -1.32 -10.92
C HIS A 82 -5.31 -1.96 -9.92
N LEU A 83 -4.76 -2.74 -8.98
CA LEU A 83 -5.54 -3.35 -7.89
C LEU A 83 -6.21 -2.29 -7.01
N VAL A 84 -5.51 -1.20 -6.68
CA VAL A 84 -6.06 -0.11 -5.88
C VAL A 84 -7.11 0.68 -6.65
N ARG A 85 -6.89 0.99 -7.95
CA ARG A 85 -7.89 1.65 -8.81
C ARG A 85 -9.23 0.93 -8.78
N ASP A 86 -9.23 -0.40 -8.84
CA ASP A 86 -10.46 -1.19 -8.75
C ASP A 86 -10.99 -1.25 -7.31
N ALA A 87 -10.12 -1.44 -6.32
CA ALA A 87 -10.51 -1.64 -4.93
C ALA A 87 -11.15 -0.42 -4.26
N VAL A 88 -10.74 0.79 -4.64
CA VAL A 88 -11.31 2.03 -4.11
C VAL A 88 -12.69 2.34 -4.69
N GLY A 89 -13.07 1.71 -5.81
CA GLY A 89 -14.38 1.90 -6.44
C GLY A 89 -14.58 3.28 -7.07
N PRO A 90 -15.79 3.55 -7.60
CA PRO A 90 -16.05 4.74 -8.42
C PRO A 90 -15.95 6.07 -7.67
N GLU A 91 -16.24 6.08 -6.37
CA GLU A 91 -16.18 7.27 -5.51
C GLU A 91 -14.80 7.45 -4.85
N GLY A 92 -13.96 6.41 -4.89
CA GLY A 92 -12.62 6.45 -4.31
C GLY A 92 -11.58 7.03 -5.28
N LYS A 93 -10.36 7.22 -4.78
CA LYS A 93 -9.26 7.77 -5.58
C LYS A 93 -7.98 6.97 -5.39
N CYS A 94 -7.41 6.53 -6.50
CA CYS A 94 -6.07 5.97 -6.55
C CYS A 94 -5.09 7.02 -7.04
N ILE A 95 -4.20 7.47 -6.17
CA ILE A 95 -3.16 8.47 -6.45
C ILE A 95 -1.84 7.73 -6.66
N ALA A 96 -1.33 7.78 -7.88
CA ALA A 96 -0.11 7.09 -8.29
C ALA A 96 0.71 8.00 -9.22
N ARG A 97 1.41 8.97 -8.63
CA ARG A 97 2.24 9.93 -9.37
C ARG A 97 3.59 9.30 -9.71
N THR A 98 3.91 9.25 -11.00
CA THR A 98 5.21 8.77 -11.50
C THR A 98 6.37 9.72 -11.25
N ASN A 99 6.10 10.95 -10.79
CA ASN A 99 7.10 11.97 -10.45
C ASN A 99 7.32 12.15 -8.94
N ALA A 100 6.73 11.29 -8.10
CA ALA A 100 6.97 11.31 -6.66
C ALA A 100 8.46 11.04 -6.37
N SER A 101 9.03 11.81 -5.45
CA SER A 101 10.45 11.72 -5.06
C SER A 101 10.63 12.13 -3.61
N ARG A 102 11.84 12.01 -3.05
CA ARG A 102 12.14 12.47 -1.69
C ARG A 102 11.87 13.97 -1.48
N ASN A 103 12.03 14.78 -2.52
CA ASN A 103 11.82 16.22 -2.48
C ASN A 103 10.36 16.62 -2.75
N ASP A 104 9.59 15.73 -3.38
CA ASP A 104 8.16 15.89 -3.65
C ASP A 104 7.45 14.56 -3.34
N PRO A 105 7.32 14.21 -2.04
CA PRO A 105 6.79 12.93 -1.61
C PRO A 105 5.28 12.87 -1.78
N GLN A 106 4.74 11.65 -1.95
CA GLN A 106 3.31 11.44 -2.11
C GLN A 106 2.74 10.65 -0.92
N VAL A 107 1.85 11.30 -0.17
CA VAL A 107 1.17 10.75 1.01
C VAL A 107 -0.30 11.17 0.96
N SER A 108 -1.22 10.24 1.20
CA SER A 108 -2.66 10.49 1.35
C SER A 108 -3.11 10.17 2.76
N TYR A 109 -4.08 10.94 3.25
CA TYR A 109 -4.75 10.70 4.51
C TYR A 109 -6.27 10.76 4.31
N ASP A 110 -6.94 9.65 4.62
CA ASP A 110 -8.39 9.51 4.61
C ASP A 110 -8.77 8.50 5.70
N TRP A 111 -9.27 9.00 6.83
CA TRP A 111 -9.43 8.20 8.06
C TRP A 111 -10.17 6.87 7.81
N PRO A 112 -9.66 5.74 8.32
CA PRO A 112 -8.51 5.61 9.24
C PRO A 112 -7.16 5.38 8.55
N PHE A 113 -7.02 5.71 7.26
CA PHE A 113 -5.84 5.33 6.47
C PHE A 113 -4.86 6.48 6.27
N VAL A 114 -3.58 6.21 6.55
CA VAL A 114 -2.47 6.98 5.99
C VAL A 114 -1.74 6.08 5.00
N THR A 115 -1.62 6.53 3.75
CA THR A 115 -1.00 5.74 2.68
C THR A 115 0.07 6.54 1.94
N ALA A 116 1.08 5.87 1.39
CA ALA A 116 2.19 6.53 0.71
C ALA A 116 2.80 5.71 -0.43
N CYS A 117 3.35 6.42 -1.42
CA CYS A 117 3.77 5.86 -2.70
C CYS A 117 4.95 4.87 -2.62
N SER A 118 6.08 5.26 -2.03
CA SER A 118 7.30 4.45 -2.03
C SER A 118 8.24 4.83 -0.88
N VAL A 119 9.43 4.21 -0.82
CA VAL A 119 10.49 4.54 0.15
C VAL A 119 10.85 6.02 0.10
N GLU A 120 10.79 6.65 -1.07
CA GLU A 120 11.03 8.08 -1.26
C GLU A 120 10.06 8.95 -0.44
N SER A 121 8.87 8.43 -0.13
CA SER A 121 7.84 9.12 0.68
C SER A 121 7.87 8.76 2.17
N SER A 122 8.80 7.90 2.62
CA SER A 122 8.80 7.33 3.99
C SER A 122 8.89 8.38 5.12
N ILE A 123 9.70 9.42 4.95
CA ILE A 123 9.83 10.50 5.95
C ILE A 123 8.53 11.28 6.07
N ALA A 124 7.94 11.68 4.93
CA ALA A 124 6.68 12.41 4.91
C ALA A 124 5.51 11.56 5.45
N TYR A 125 5.51 10.27 5.11
CA TYR A 125 4.56 9.29 5.63
C TYR A 125 4.61 9.19 7.16
N GLY A 126 5.81 9.02 7.74
CA GLY A 126 5.98 9.00 9.20
C GLY A 126 5.55 10.30 9.88
N LYS A 127 5.88 11.45 9.28
CA LYS A 127 5.43 12.77 9.77
C LYS A 127 3.91 12.90 9.75
N LYS A 128 3.24 12.46 8.68
CA LYS A 128 1.78 12.52 8.56
C LYS A 128 1.09 11.63 9.60
N ILE A 129 1.64 10.44 9.87
CA ILE A 129 1.13 9.57 10.95
C ILE A 129 1.20 10.30 12.30
N ALA A 130 2.35 10.88 12.65
CA ALA A 130 2.53 11.59 13.90
C ALA A 130 1.58 12.80 14.03
N GLU A 131 1.40 13.55 12.93
CA GLU A 131 0.46 14.68 12.84
C GLU A 131 -0.98 14.25 13.14
N VAL A 132 -1.47 13.18 12.49
CA VAL A 132 -2.84 12.69 12.69
C VAL A 132 -3.06 12.19 14.12
N LEU A 133 -2.12 11.41 14.67
CA LEU A 133 -2.23 10.90 16.04
C LEU A 133 -2.19 12.02 17.10
N ALA A 134 -1.44 13.08 16.85
CA ALA A 134 -1.42 14.24 17.74
C ALA A 134 -2.76 14.99 17.76
N GLN A 135 -3.46 15.08 16.62
CA GLN A 135 -4.78 15.73 16.53
C GLN A 135 -5.86 14.96 17.32
N GLU A 136 -5.89 13.64 17.20
CA GLU A 136 -6.82 12.76 17.95
C GLU A 136 -6.69 12.93 19.48
N THR A 137 -5.47 13.22 19.95
CA THR A 137 -5.19 13.41 21.39
C THR A 137 -5.73 14.74 21.93
N VAL A 138 -6.00 15.73 21.06
CA VAL A 138 -6.48 17.06 21.46
C VAL A 138 -8.02 17.13 21.43
N SER A 139 -8.68 16.25 20.69
CA SER A 139 -10.13 16.15 20.55
C SER A 139 -10.81 15.15 21.50
N ALA A 140 -10.03 14.44 22.32
CA ALA A 140 -10.50 13.51 23.36
C ALA A 140 -10.40 14.14 24.75
#